data_AF-A0A502XKM6-F1
#
_entry.id   AF-A0A502XKM6-F1
#
_cell.length_a   1.000
_cell.length_b   1.000
_cell.length_c   1.000
_cell.angle_alpha   90.00
_cell.angle_beta   90.00
_cell.angle_gamma   90.00
#
_symmetry.space_group_name_H-M   'P 1'
#
loop_
_entity.id
_entity.type
_entity.pdbx_description
1 polymer ?
#
loop_
_entity_poly.entity_id
_entity_poly.type
_entity_poly.pdbx_seq_one_letter_code
_entity_poly.pdbx_strand_id
1 'polypeptide(L)'
;MFWTALSMGALAVAELVALLVLARLLSPNEFGLYSAALIVIKFSAIFQGLGISPAIVQRPVLEERHLRVGFTLSCLLGLVVSALVWAMAPAIGGLLRLSDLAPIVRAICFVFLFQGASMVALAAAQRALRFRWLALVDACAFAAGYVVAGPVLAWLGFGIWALVGALLIQQFIRMVVLLAGQPHPMLPLLERRATVELLYFGSGFTIARICNYLATQADRLVVGRWLGADALGLYGLSSQLMTTPAVIVGQVLDRVLFPTMALVQEQPARLARAYRSAVAGCALLVLPASVVVAIVAPELVAVILGRGVVGVV
;
A
#
# COMPACT_ATOMS: atom_id res chain seq x y z
N MET A 1 16.31 -8.45 -11.25
CA MET A 1 15.74 -7.17 -11.75
C MET A 1 14.48 -7.41 -12.59
N PHE A 2 14.58 -7.99 -13.79
CA PHE A 2 13.42 -8.28 -14.66
C PHE A 2 12.36 -9.16 -13.99
N TRP A 3 12.77 -10.26 -13.34
CA TRP A 3 11.86 -11.13 -12.60
C TRP A 3 11.07 -10.40 -11.51
N THR A 4 11.73 -9.52 -10.74
CA THR A 4 11.09 -8.75 -9.67
C THR A 4 10.11 -7.70 -10.23
N ALA A 5 10.38 -7.17 -11.42
CA ALA A 5 9.43 -6.29 -12.13
C ALA A 5 8.22 -7.08 -12.60
N LEU A 6 8.45 -8.23 -13.22
CA LEU A 6 7.40 -9.13 -13.70
C LEU A 6 6.51 -9.61 -12.56
N SER A 7 7.10 -10.01 -11.43
CA SER A 7 6.34 -10.47 -10.26
C SER A 7 5.51 -9.36 -9.63
N MET A 8 6.03 -8.13 -9.56
CA MET A 8 5.28 -6.98 -9.04
C MET A 8 4.14 -6.57 -9.98
N GLY A 9 4.37 -6.57 -11.29
CA GLY A 9 3.32 -6.32 -12.28
C GLY A 9 2.23 -7.38 -12.24
N ALA A 10 2.62 -8.66 -12.18
CA ALA A 10 1.67 -9.77 -12.06
C ALA A 10 0.85 -9.68 -10.76
N LEU A 11 1.49 -9.33 -9.63
CA LEU A 11 0.79 -9.12 -8.36
C LEU A 11 -0.19 -7.94 -8.43
N ALA A 12 0.22 -6.81 -9.02
CA ALA A 12 -0.66 -5.65 -9.18
C ALA A 12 -1.88 -5.97 -10.06
N VAL A 13 -1.69 -6.74 -11.14
CA VAL A 13 -2.79 -7.22 -11.98
C VAL A 13 -3.69 -8.18 -11.19
N ALA A 14 -3.12 -9.10 -10.41
CA ALA A 14 -3.91 -10.02 -9.59
C ALA A 14 -4.70 -9.28 -8.49
N GLU A 15 -4.10 -8.27 -7.84
CA GLU A 15 -4.76 -7.36 -6.90
C GLU A 15 -5.93 -6.64 -7.55
N LEU A 16 -5.73 -6.12 -8.75
CA LEU A 16 -6.78 -5.46 -9.51
C LEU A 16 -7.91 -6.44 -9.86
N VAL A 17 -7.59 -7.64 -10.38
CA VAL A 17 -8.60 -8.65 -10.71
C VAL A 17 -9.39 -9.08 -9.48
N ALA A 18 -8.73 -9.36 -8.36
CA ALA A 18 -9.43 -9.75 -7.14
C ALA A 18 -10.30 -8.61 -6.60
N LEU A 19 -9.82 -7.36 -6.68
CA LEU A 19 -10.61 -6.18 -6.33
C LEU A 19 -11.86 -6.08 -7.19
N LEU A 20 -11.76 -6.31 -8.51
CA LEU A 20 -12.90 -6.28 -9.42
C LEU A 20 -13.89 -7.42 -9.16
N VAL A 21 -13.40 -8.63 -8.90
CA VAL A 21 -14.26 -9.77 -8.55
C VAL A 21 -15.02 -9.47 -7.27
N LEU A 22 -14.34 -8.97 -6.23
CA LEU A 22 -14.98 -8.63 -4.96
C LEU A 22 -15.92 -7.44 -5.11
N ALA A 23 -15.58 -6.42 -5.89
CA ALA A 23 -16.44 -5.27 -6.17
C ALA A 23 -17.75 -5.67 -6.87
N ARG A 24 -17.78 -6.77 -7.63
CA ARG A 24 -19.03 -7.31 -8.21
C ARG A 24 -19.88 -8.12 -7.23
N LEU A 25 -19.27 -8.62 -6.16
CA LEU A 25 -19.94 -9.36 -5.10
C LEU A 25 -20.48 -8.42 -4.00
N LEU A 26 -20.06 -7.15 -4.01
CA LEU A 26 -20.34 -6.16 -2.98
C LEU A 26 -21.14 -5.00 -3.55
N SER A 27 -21.93 -4.35 -2.71
CA SER A 27 -22.61 -3.11 -3.08
C SER A 27 -21.62 -1.93 -3.17
N PRO A 28 -21.92 -0.88 -3.95
CA PRO A 28 -21.11 0.35 -4.00
C PRO A 28 -20.89 0.98 -2.62
N ASN A 29 -21.89 0.94 -1.75
CA ASN A 29 -21.81 1.46 -0.37
C ASN A 29 -20.74 0.72 0.46
N GLU A 30 -20.76 -0.62 0.42
CA GLU A 30 -19.79 -1.45 1.14
C GLU A 30 -18.36 -1.19 0.65
N PHE A 31 -18.19 -1.08 -0.67
CA PHE A 31 -16.89 -0.75 -1.24
C PHE A 31 -16.43 0.66 -0.88
N GLY A 32 -17.36 1.62 -0.81
CA GLY A 32 -17.12 2.99 -0.37
C GLY A 32 -16.66 3.08 1.08
N LEU A 33 -17.33 2.36 1.99
CA LEU A 33 -16.94 2.25 3.40
C LEU A 33 -15.56 1.60 3.56
N TYR A 34 -15.29 0.52 2.82
CA TYR A 34 -13.97 -0.11 2.83
C TYR A 34 -12.89 0.82 2.29
N SER A 35 -13.17 1.55 1.20
CA SER A 35 -12.26 2.54 0.62
C SER A 35 -11.96 3.68 1.58
N ALA A 36 -12.97 4.22 2.27
CA ALA A 36 -12.81 5.21 3.33
C ALA A 36 -11.91 4.68 4.46
N ALA A 37 -12.15 3.43 4.89
CA ALA A 37 -11.35 2.81 5.94
C ALA A 37 -9.88 2.65 5.49
N LEU A 38 -9.64 2.22 4.24
CA LEU A 38 -8.29 2.11 3.69
C LEU A 38 -7.56 3.44 3.61
N ILE A 39 -8.25 4.57 3.41
CA ILE A 39 -7.62 5.90 3.45
C ILE A 39 -7.05 6.15 4.86
N VAL A 40 -7.86 5.94 5.89
CA VAL A 40 -7.44 6.09 7.29
C VAL A 40 -6.28 5.16 7.62
N ILE A 41 -6.37 3.90 7.21
CA ILE A 41 -5.38 2.87 7.53
C ILE A 41 -4.06 3.13 6.80
N LYS A 42 -4.09 3.50 5.52
CA LYS A 42 -2.89 3.82 4.74
C LYS A 42 -2.21 5.10 5.24
N PHE A 43 -2.97 6.11 5.63
CA PHE A 43 -2.42 7.31 6.28
C PHE A 43 -1.70 6.93 7.59
N SER A 44 -2.36 6.14 8.43
CA SER A 44 -1.83 5.72 9.73
C SER A 44 -0.58 4.83 9.60
N ALA A 45 -0.50 4.03 8.53
CA ALA A 45 0.67 3.19 8.22
C ALA A 45 1.96 4.02 8.00
N ILE A 46 1.84 5.30 7.62
CA ILE A 46 3.01 6.18 7.44
C ILE A 46 3.77 6.35 8.76
N PHE A 47 3.06 6.43 9.89
CA PHE A 47 3.64 6.55 11.22
C PHE A 47 4.24 5.25 11.76
N GLN A 48 3.80 4.11 11.25
CA GLN A 48 4.33 2.82 11.70
C GLN A 48 5.77 2.58 11.18
N GLY A 49 6.05 3.03 9.96
CA GLY A 49 7.33 2.81 9.30
C GLY A 49 8.42 3.84 9.62
N LEU A 50 8.36 4.54 10.77
CA LEU A 50 9.22 5.68 11.18
C LEU A 50 10.73 5.37 11.12
N GLY A 51 11.31 5.37 9.92
CA GLY A 51 12.75 5.20 9.68
C GLY A 51 13.32 3.81 9.98
N ILE A 52 12.63 2.94 10.72
CA ILE A 52 13.17 1.66 11.20
C ILE A 52 13.62 0.76 10.04
N SER A 53 12.74 0.49 9.07
CA SER A 53 13.09 -0.37 7.93
C SER A 53 14.23 0.23 7.08
N PRO A 54 14.16 1.50 6.62
CA PRO A 54 15.27 2.13 5.89
C PRO A 54 16.58 2.13 6.68
N ALA A 55 16.54 2.41 7.99
CA ALA A 55 17.72 2.49 8.82
C ALA A 55 18.38 1.10 8.99
N ILE A 56 17.61 0.01 9.13
CA ILE A 56 18.17 -1.35 9.13
C ILE A 56 18.80 -1.70 7.77
N VAL A 57 18.13 -1.33 6.67
CA VAL A 57 18.59 -1.65 5.30
C VAL A 57 19.89 -0.90 4.97
N GLN A 58 19.99 0.39 5.29
CA GLN A 58 21.12 1.23 4.88
C GLN A 58 22.33 1.19 5.83
N ARG A 59 22.19 0.64 7.05
CA ARG A 59 23.27 0.68 8.03
C ARG A 59 24.50 -0.10 7.57
N PRO A 60 25.74 0.43 7.64
CA PRO A 60 26.91 -0.34 7.20
C PRO A 60 27.15 -1.58 8.07
N VAL A 61 27.17 -1.40 9.40
CA VAL A 61 27.39 -2.46 10.39
C VAL A 61 26.11 -2.69 11.17
N LEU A 62 25.55 -3.90 11.04
CA LEU A 62 24.29 -4.29 11.67
C LEU A 62 24.55 -5.27 12.82
N GLU A 63 24.57 -4.75 14.03
CA GLU A 63 24.66 -5.56 15.26
C GLU A 63 23.29 -6.04 15.74
N GLU A 64 23.28 -7.11 16.54
CA GLU A 64 22.08 -7.73 17.11
C GLU A 64 21.21 -6.73 17.90
N ARG A 65 21.83 -5.82 18.65
CA ARG A 65 21.14 -4.78 19.42
C ARG A 65 20.21 -3.91 18.54
N HIS A 66 20.61 -3.62 17.30
CA HIS A 66 19.80 -2.80 16.40
C HIS A 66 18.54 -3.54 15.94
N LEU A 67 18.64 -4.87 15.74
CA LEU A 67 17.50 -5.71 15.39
C LEU A 67 16.51 -5.81 16.56
N ARG A 68 17.01 -6.00 17.78
CA ARG A 68 16.19 -6.08 19.00
C ARG A 68 15.48 -4.75 19.30
N VAL A 69 16.20 -3.63 19.21
CA VAL A 69 15.64 -2.29 19.38
C VAL A 69 14.64 -1.99 18.26
N GLY A 70 14.98 -2.28 17.01
CA GLY A 70 14.09 -2.12 15.86
C GLY A 70 12.79 -2.91 16.02
N PHE A 71 12.87 -4.14 16.53
CA PHE A 71 11.70 -5.00 16.75
C PHE A 71 10.82 -4.43 17.86
N THR A 72 11.43 -4.07 18.99
CA THR A 72 10.72 -3.49 20.14
C THR A 72 10.00 -2.20 19.73
N LEU A 73 10.67 -1.30 19.02
CA LEU A 73 10.10 -0.06 18.53
C LEU A 73 8.99 -0.29 17.50
N SER A 74 9.16 -1.25 16.57
CA SER A 74 8.14 -1.55 15.56
C SER A 74 6.87 -2.11 16.18
N CYS A 75 7.00 -3.00 17.16
CA CYS A 75 5.87 -3.51 17.93
C CYS A 75 5.19 -2.43 18.76
N LEU A 76 5.96 -1.58 19.45
CA LEU A 76 5.42 -0.48 20.25
C LEU A 76 4.70 0.55 19.37
N LEU A 77 5.29 0.96 18.25
CA LEU A 77 4.65 1.86 17.29
C LEU A 77 3.39 1.22 16.69
N GLY A 78 3.44 -0.06 16.32
CA GLY A 78 2.27 -0.80 15.86
C GLY A 78 1.13 -0.77 16.88
N LEU A 79 1.45 -1.01 18.16
CA LEU A 79 0.48 -0.96 19.25
C LEU A 79 -0.09 0.45 19.47
N VAL A 80 0.78 1.47 19.55
CA VAL A 80 0.37 2.87 19.75
C VAL A 80 -0.50 3.36 18.60
N VAL A 81 -0.08 3.14 17.35
CA VAL A 81 -0.85 3.53 16.17
C VAL A 81 -2.19 2.78 16.14
N SER A 82 -2.19 1.48 16.42
CA SER A 82 -3.45 0.71 16.48
C SER A 82 -4.40 1.24 17.54
N ALA A 83 -3.92 1.50 18.76
CA ALA A 83 -4.72 2.04 19.85
C ALA A 83 -5.29 3.44 19.53
N LEU A 84 -4.47 4.33 18.96
CA LEU A 84 -4.89 5.66 18.55
C LEU A 84 -5.96 5.59 17.46
N VAL A 85 -5.74 4.80 16.41
CA VAL A 85 -6.70 4.63 15.31
C VAL A 85 -8.01 4.02 15.82
N TRP A 86 -7.92 3.01 16.70
CA TRP A 86 -9.09 2.37 17.28
C TRP A 86 -9.93 3.34 18.12
N ALA A 87 -9.27 4.20 18.91
CA ALA A 87 -9.91 5.22 19.73
C ALA A 87 -10.50 6.37 18.88
N MET A 88 -9.81 6.77 17.82
CA MET A 88 -10.24 7.85 16.92
C MET A 88 -11.30 7.40 15.90
N ALA A 89 -11.52 6.09 15.71
CA ALA A 89 -12.44 5.56 14.71
C ALA A 89 -13.87 6.16 14.75
N PRO A 90 -14.52 6.38 15.92
CA PRO A 90 -15.83 7.04 15.97
C PRO A 90 -15.77 8.50 15.53
N ALA A 91 -14.73 9.24 15.93
CA ALA A 91 -14.53 10.62 15.53
C ALA A 91 -14.31 10.74 14.01
N ILE A 92 -13.57 9.80 13.42
CA ILE A 92 -13.36 9.71 11.97
C ILE A 92 -14.68 9.39 11.24
N GLY A 93 -15.47 8.45 11.74
CA GLY A 93 -16.80 8.13 11.20
C GLY A 93 -17.74 9.34 11.24
N GLY A 94 -17.76 10.06 12.36
CA GLY A 94 -18.51 11.31 12.50
C GLY A 94 -18.00 12.42 11.56
N LEU A 95 -16.68 12.58 11.45
CA LEU A 95 -16.06 13.54 10.55
C LEU A 95 -16.48 13.29 9.11
N LEU A 96 -16.41 12.04 8.64
CA LEU A 96 -16.73 11.66 7.26
C LEU A 96 -18.24 11.49 7.00
N ARG A 97 -19.08 11.57 8.04
CA ARG A 97 -20.54 11.29 7.98
C ARG A 97 -20.85 9.86 7.51
N LEU A 98 -20.05 8.90 7.95
CA LEU A 98 -20.18 7.48 7.63
C LEU A 98 -20.35 6.68 8.93
N SER A 99 -21.60 6.36 9.29
CA SER A 99 -21.96 5.70 10.56
C SER A 99 -21.31 4.34 10.74
N ASP A 100 -21.19 3.56 9.66
CA ASP A 100 -20.67 2.19 9.70
C ASP A 100 -19.14 2.11 9.56
N LEU A 101 -18.46 3.25 9.42
CA LEU A 101 -17.01 3.28 9.20
C LEU A 101 -16.21 2.87 10.44
N ALA A 102 -16.66 3.29 11.63
CA ALA A 102 -15.95 3.08 12.87
C ALA A 102 -15.62 1.59 13.17
N PRO A 103 -16.58 0.63 13.10
CA PRO A 103 -16.27 -0.78 13.35
C PRO A 103 -15.28 -1.36 12.33
N ILE A 104 -15.34 -0.92 11.06
CA ILE A 104 -14.44 -1.38 10.00
C ILE A 104 -13.01 -0.89 10.28
N VAL A 105 -12.83 0.38 10.61
CA VAL A 105 -11.52 0.96 10.95
C VAL A 105 -10.91 0.26 12.17
N ARG A 106 -11.73 -0.01 13.20
CA ARG A 106 -11.32 -0.75 14.40
C ARG A 106 -10.88 -2.19 14.10
N ALA A 107 -11.51 -2.85 13.14
CA ALA A 107 -11.10 -4.19 12.73
C ALA A 107 -9.81 -4.17 11.89
N ILE A 108 -9.68 -3.23 10.95
CA ILE A 108 -8.49 -3.17 10.09
C ILE A 108 -7.26 -2.70 10.86
N CYS A 109 -7.38 -1.89 11.92
CA CYS A 109 -6.21 -1.37 12.65
C CYS A 109 -5.34 -2.46 13.31
N PHE A 110 -5.83 -3.69 13.44
CA PHE A 110 -5.02 -4.85 13.87
C PHE A 110 -3.88 -5.17 12.89
N VAL A 111 -4.01 -4.76 11.61
CA VAL A 111 -2.93 -4.85 10.63
C VAL A 111 -1.63 -4.20 11.12
N PHE A 112 -1.71 -3.13 11.92
CA PHE A 112 -0.52 -2.47 12.48
C PHE A 112 0.23 -3.35 13.48
N LEU A 113 -0.45 -4.29 14.15
CA LEU A 113 0.24 -5.24 15.03
C LEU A 113 1.04 -6.24 14.18
N PHE A 114 0.43 -6.78 13.12
CA PHE A 114 1.07 -7.75 12.22
C PHE A 114 2.25 -7.15 11.49
N GLN A 115 2.08 -5.94 10.98
CA GLN A 115 3.15 -5.19 10.33
C GLN A 115 4.28 -4.88 11.33
N GLY A 116 3.96 -4.39 12.54
CA GLY A 116 4.97 -4.05 13.55
C GLY A 116 5.83 -5.25 13.93
N ALA A 117 5.21 -6.41 14.12
CA ALA A 117 5.91 -7.66 14.43
C ALA A 117 6.81 -8.15 13.29
N SER A 118 6.46 -7.90 12.03
CA SER A 118 7.20 -8.39 10.86
C SER A 118 8.13 -7.36 10.20
N MET A 119 8.13 -6.10 10.66
CA MET A 119 8.94 -5.02 10.09
C MET A 119 10.43 -5.35 10.03
N VAL A 120 11.00 -5.92 11.09
CA VAL A 120 12.43 -6.22 11.15
C VAL A 120 12.79 -7.40 10.23
N ALA A 121 11.96 -8.45 10.19
CA ALA A 121 12.12 -9.56 9.25
C ALA A 121 12.09 -9.07 7.80
N LEU A 122 11.14 -8.19 7.47
CA LEU A 122 11.06 -7.56 6.15
C LEU A 122 12.33 -6.76 5.83
N ALA A 123 12.77 -5.89 6.74
CA ALA A 123 13.96 -5.05 6.55
C ALA A 123 15.24 -5.90 6.41
N ALA A 124 15.39 -6.95 7.21
CA ALA A 124 16.51 -7.87 7.15
C ALA A 124 16.53 -8.65 5.82
N ALA A 125 15.36 -9.10 5.33
CA ALA A 125 15.26 -9.78 4.04
C ALA A 125 15.54 -8.83 2.85
N GLN A 126 15.10 -7.57 2.93
CA GLN A 126 15.42 -6.53 1.94
C GLN A 126 16.93 -6.25 1.91
N ARG A 127 17.56 -6.10 3.08
CA ARG A 127 19.01 -5.93 3.21
C ARG A 127 19.79 -7.11 2.61
N ALA A 128 19.31 -8.33 2.84
CA ALA A 128 19.86 -9.55 2.25
C ALA A 128 19.49 -9.74 0.76
N LEU A 129 18.85 -8.74 0.13
CA LEU A 129 18.45 -8.74 -1.28
C LEU A 129 17.57 -9.94 -1.68
N ARG A 130 16.80 -10.50 -0.73
CA ARG A 130 15.91 -11.66 -0.94
C ARG A 130 14.60 -11.27 -1.65
N PHE A 131 14.66 -10.38 -2.64
CA PHE A 131 13.48 -9.82 -3.32
C PHE A 131 12.60 -10.87 -4.00
N ARG A 132 13.19 -11.95 -4.52
CA ARG A 132 12.43 -13.06 -5.12
C ARG A 132 11.57 -13.79 -4.09
N TRP A 133 12.15 -14.02 -2.91
CA TRP A 133 11.43 -14.64 -1.80
C TRP A 133 10.36 -13.69 -1.26
N LEU A 134 10.68 -12.41 -1.06
CA LEU A 134 9.70 -11.40 -0.64
C LEU A 134 8.50 -11.30 -1.59
N ALA A 135 8.74 -11.28 -2.90
CA ALA A 135 7.66 -11.29 -3.90
C ALA A 135 6.79 -12.56 -3.80
N LEU A 136 7.38 -13.71 -3.50
CA LEU A 136 6.62 -14.96 -3.28
C LEU A 136 5.81 -14.88 -1.98
N VAL A 137 6.37 -14.33 -0.90
CA VAL A 137 5.64 -14.11 0.35
C VAL A 137 4.41 -13.22 0.12
N ASP A 138 4.60 -12.09 -0.56
CA ASP A 138 3.51 -11.16 -0.86
C ASP A 138 2.43 -11.81 -1.76
N ALA A 139 2.84 -12.59 -2.77
CA ALA A 139 1.93 -13.31 -3.65
C ALA A 139 1.14 -14.40 -2.93
N CYS A 140 1.78 -15.23 -2.10
CA CYS A 140 1.12 -16.27 -1.32
C CYS A 140 0.16 -15.69 -0.28
N ALA A 141 0.58 -14.62 0.42
CA ALA A 141 -0.27 -13.92 1.37
C ALA A 141 -1.48 -13.28 0.68
N PHE A 142 -1.27 -12.65 -0.48
CA PHE A 142 -2.35 -12.07 -1.28
C PHE A 142 -3.33 -13.15 -1.75
N ALA A 143 -2.83 -14.26 -2.30
CA ALA A 143 -3.68 -15.36 -2.75
C ALA A 143 -4.53 -15.93 -1.61
N ALA A 144 -3.93 -16.18 -0.45
CA ALA A 144 -4.66 -16.70 0.70
C ALA A 144 -5.74 -15.72 1.21
N GLY A 145 -5.44 -14.42 1.23
CA GLY A 145 -6.41 -13.38 1.63
C GLY A 145 -7.49 -13.12 0.59
N TYR A 146 -7.11 -12.62 -0.58
CA TYR A 146 -8.03 -12.05 -1.58
C TYR A 146 -8.51 -13.03 -2.64
N VAL A 147 -7.80 -14.14 -2.89
CA VAL A 147 -8.22 -15.15 -3.89
C VAL A 147 -8.99 -16.29 -3.22
N VAL A 148 -8.64 -16.64 -1.99
CA VAL A 148 -9.29 -17.73 -1.24
C VAL A 148 -10.26 -17.19 -0.20
N ALA A 149 -9.77 -16.55 0.86
CA ALA A 149 -10.61 -16.22 2.01
C ALA A 149 -11.69 -15.16 1.70
N GLY A 150 -11.34 -14.12 0.94
CA GLY A 150 -12.27 -13.05 0.56
C GLY A 150 -13.50 -13.56 -0.19
N PRO A 151 -13.35 -14.25 -1.33
CA PRO A 151 -14.48 -14.83 -2.05
C PRO A 151 -15.30 -15.82 -1.23
N VAL A 152 -14.65 -16.66 -0.40
CA VAL A 152 -15.34 -17.59 0.51
C VAL A 152 -16.20 -16.84 1.51
N LEU A 153 -15.66 -15.80 2.18
CA LEU A 153 -16.42 -14.96 3.11
C LEU A 153 -17.55 -14.20 2.40
N ALA A 154 -17.31 -13.71 1.18
CA ALA A 154 -18.33 -13.03 0.38
C ALA A 154 -19.50 -13.97 0.03
N TRP A 155 -19.20 -15.21 -0.39
CA TRP A 155 -20.21 -16.23 -0.69
C TRP A 155 -21.01 -16.67 0.54
N LEU A 156 -20.38 -16.66 1.72
CA LEU A 156 -21.03 -16.92 3.00
C LEU A 156 -21.90 -15.74 3.48
N GLY A 157 -21.98 -14.64 2.71
CA GLY A 157 -22.86 -13.51 3.00
C GLY A 157 -22.29 -12.50 4.00
N PHE A 158 -20.98 -12.48 4.25
CA PHE A 158 -20.35 -11.53 5.18
C PHE A 158 -20.24 -10.09 4.63
N GLY A 159 -20.61 -9.85 3.36
CA GLY A 159 -20.60 -8.53 2.74
C GLY A 159 -19.22 -7.86 2.86
N ILE A 160 -19.19 -6.59 3.28
CA ILE A 160 -17.95 -5.82 3.50
C ILE A 160 -16.89 -6.53 4.36
N TRP A 161 -17.30 -7.38 5.31
CA TRP A 161 -16.39 -8.10 6.19
C TRP A 161 -15.54 -9.13 5.44
N ALA A 162 -15.94 -9.54 4.23
CA ALA A 162 -15.11 -10.32 3.34
C ALA A 162 -13.82 -9.60 2.95
N LEU A 163 -13.88 -8.30 2.66
CA LEU A 163 -12.70 -7.48 2.34
C LEU A 163 -11.82 -7.24 3.57
N VAL A 164 -12.45 -6.98 4.71
CA VAL A 164 -11.75 -6.81 5.99
C VAL A 164 -11.02 -8.09 6.36
N GLY A 165 -11.69 -9.24 6.26
CA GLY A 165 -11.12 -10.57 6.52
C GLY A 165 -9.99 -10.90 5.55
N ALA A 166 -10.18 -10.67 4.25
CA ALA A 166 -9.14 -10.88 3.23
C ALA A 166 -7.86 -10.08 3.55
N LEU A 167 -7.99 -8.81 3.91
CA LEU A 167 -6.86 -7.95 4.28
C LEU A 167 -6.17 -8.45 5.56
N LEU A 168 -6.93 -8.77 6.61
CA LEU A 168 -6.37 -9.26 7.87
C LEU A 168 -5.62 -10.59 7.67
N ILE A 169 -6.21 -11.52 6.92
CA ILE A 169 -5.60 -12.82 6.60
C ILE A 169 -4.33 -12.64 5.78
N GLN A 170 -4.35 -11.78 4.75
CA GLN A 170 -3.14 -11.45 3.99
C GLN A 170 -2.03 -10.95 4.91
N GLN A 171 -2.31 -9.97 5.75
CA GLN A 171 -1.29 -9.36 6.61
C GLN A 171 -0.80 -10.32 7.69
N PHE A 172 -1.68 -11.16 8.22
CA PHE A 172 -1.32 -12.20 9.18
C PHE A 172 -0.41 -13.26 8.55
N ILE A 173 -0.78 -13.81 7.39
CA ILE A 173 0.04 -14.82 6.69
C ILE A 173 1.39 -14.22 6.31
N ARG A 174 1.40 -12.99 5.79
CA ARG A 174 2.62 -12.26 5.49
C ARG A 174 3.53 -12.14 6.71
N MET A 175 2.97 -11.77 7.88
CA MET A 175 3.72 -11.71 9.13
C MET A 175 4.32 -13.07 9.50
N VAL A 176 3.52 -14.14 9.50
CA VAL A 176 3.95 -15.49 9.88
C VAL A 176 5.08 -15.98 8.97
N VAL A 177 4.91 -15.86 7.64
CA VAL A 177 5.90 -16.33 6.67
C VAL A 177 7.18 -15.51 6.76
N LEU A 178 7.10 -14.18 6.98
CA LEU A 178 8.29 -13.35 7.17
C LEU A 178 9.09 -13.76 8.40
N LEU A 179 8.41 -13.95 9.54
CA LEU A 179 9.05 -14.35 10.79
C LEU A 179 9.66 -15.75 10.71
N ALA A 180 8.98 -16.69 10.06
CA ALA A 180 9.48 -18.04 9.88
C ALA A 180 10.66 -18.11 8.89
N GLY A 181 10.61 -17.36 7.80
CA GLY A 181 11.64 -17.43 6.74
C GLY A 181 12.82 -16.48 6.92
N GLN A 182 12.72 -15.50 7.83
CA GLN A 182 13.79 -14.58 8.20
C GLN A 182 13.80 -14.39 9.73
N PRO A 183 14.17 -15.43 10.50
CA PRO A 183 14.24 -15.32 11.96
C PRO A 183 15.27 -14.27 12.37
N HIS A 184 14.91 -13.49 13.38
CA HIS A 184 15.78 -12.47 13.96
C HIS A 184 15.58 -12.45 15.49
N PRO A 185 16.49 -11.85 16.26
CA PRO A 185 16.32 -11.76 17.69
C PRO A 185 15.09 -10.88 18.01
N MET A 186 14.12 -11.47 18.71
CA MET A 186 12.84 -10.83 19.08
C MET A 186 12.81 -10.40 20.54
N LEU A 187 13.90 -10.63 21.29
CA LEU A 187 13.98 -10.26 22.70
C LEU A 187 13.93 -8.74 22.84
N PRO A 188 13.00 -8.21 23.65
CA PRO A 188 12.84 -6.78 23.80
C PRO A 188 14.14 -6.13 24.28
N LEU A 189 14.45 -4.98 23.72
CA LEU A 189 15.58 -4.14 24.10
C LEU A 189 15.22 -2.69 23.80
N LEU A 190 15.33 -1.83 24.80
CA LEU A 190 15.18 -0.38 24.65
C LEU A 190 16.51 0.26 24.99
N GLU A 191 17.26 0.63 23.96
CA GLU A 191 18.51 1.34 24.10
C GLU A 191 18.37 2.74 23.50
N ARG A 192 18.59 3.77 24.33
CA ARG A 192 18.36 5.17 23.95
C ARG A 192 19.17 5.58 22.72
N ARG A 193 20.44 5.17 22.64
CA ARG A 193 21.34 5.51 21.54
C ARG A 193 20.87 4.93 20.21
N ALA A 194 20.64 3.63 20.16
CA ALA A 194 20.11 2.96 18.97
C ALA A 194 18.73 3.50 18.55
N THR A 195 17.87 3.88 19.50
CA THR A 195 16.55 4.46 19.24
C THR A 195 16.66 5.81 18.54
N VAL A 196 17.50 6.73 19.05
CA VAL A 196 17.70 8.04 18.44
C VAL A 196 18.29 7.92 17.04
N GLU A 197 19.25 7.02 16.85
CA GLU A 197 19.87 6.76 15.54
C GLU A 197 18.86 6.23 14.50
N LEU A 198 17.93 5.35 14.93
CA LEU A 198 16.86 4.83 14.07
C LEU A 198 15.81 5.89 13.72
N LEU A 199 15.39 6.71 14.70
CA LEU A 199 14.29 7.67 14.54
C LEU A 199 14.71 8.98 13.86
N TYR A 200 15.94 9.45 14.08
CA TYR A 200 16.44 10.68 13.46
C TYR A 200 16.40 10.58 11.92
N PHE A 201 16.81 9.43 11.39
CA PHE A 201 16.79 9.14 9.95
C PHE A 201 15.36 9.10 9.37
N GLY A 202 14.36 8.72 10.17
CA GLY A 202 12.98 8.56 9.72
C GLY A 202 12.18 9.86 9.61
N SER A 203 12.49 10.86 10.43
CA SER A 203 11.62 12.03 10.65
C SER A 203 11.36 12.86 9.39
N GLY A 204 12.39 13.25 8.64
CA GLY A 204 12.25 14.03 7.39
C GLY A 204 11.52 13.25 6.28
N PHE A 205 11.79 11.94 6.17
CA PHE A 205 11.13 11.07 5.20
C PHE A 205 9.63 10.89 5.50
N THR A 206 9.27 10.78 6.78
CA THR A 206 7.88 10.68 7.21
C THR A 206 7.08 11.94 6.85
N ILE A 207 7.64 13.14 7.07
CA ILE A 207 6.96 14.40 6.73
C ILE A 207 6.67 14.47 5.24
N ALA A 208 7.65 14.14 4.40
CA ALA A 208 7.47 14.11 2.94
C ALA A 208 6.36 13.14 2.51
N ARG A 209 6.29 11.95 3.14
CA ARG A 209 5.23 10.96 2.88
C ARG A 209 3.85 11.43 3.32
N ILE A 210 3.76 12.12 4.47
CA ILE A 210 2.49 12.70 4.94
C ILE A 210 1.99 13.73 3.93
N CYS A 211 2.83 14.68 3.52
CA CYS A 211 2.47 15.71 2.56
C CYS A 211 2.02 15.11 1.21
N ASN A 212 2.78 14.14 0.70
CA ASN A 212 2.44 13.45 -0.56
C ASN A 212 1.14 12.64 -0.45
N TYR A 213 0.91 11.97 0.68
CA TYR A 213 -0.31 11.22 0.91
C TYR A 213 -1.53 12.12 0.95
N LEU A 214 -1.47 13.23 1.70
CA LEU A 214 -2.57 14.20 1.74
C LEU A 214 -2.84 14.79 0.35
N ALA A 215 -1.79 15.12 -0.41
CA ALA A 215 -1.94 15.65 -1.76
C ALA A 215 -2.63 14.66 -2.73
N THR A 216 -2.39 13.36 -2.57
CA THR A 216 -2.94 12.31 -3.46
C THR A 216 -4.27 11.72 -3.00
N GLN A 217 -4.75 12.07 -1.80
CA GLN A 217 -6.00 11.54 -1.24
C GLN A 217 -7.00 12.63 -0.86
N ALA A 218 -6.64 13.91 -0.99
CA ALA A 218 -7.51 15.04 -0.67
C ALA A 218 -8.82 14.98 -1.47
N ASP A 219 -8.74 14.62 -2.75
CA ASP A 219 -9.88 14.37 -3.63
C ASP A 219 -10.87 13.34 -3.06
N ARG A 220 -10.37 12.18 -2.63
CA ARG A 220 -11.17 11.10 -2.04
C ARG A 220 -11.80 11.51 -0.71
N LEU A 221 -11.07 12.27 0.11
CA LEU A 221 -11.60 12.76 1.38
C LEU A 221 -12.74 13.76 1.17
N VAL A 222 -12.63 14.65 0.18
CA VAL A 222 -13.70 15.60 -0.18
C VAL A 222 -14.93 14.85 -0.70
N VAL A 223 -14.74 13.89 -1.62
CA VAL A 223 -15.82 13.07 -2.17
C VAL A 223 -16.53 12.30 -1.06
N GLY A 224 -15.79 11.59 -0.21
CA GLY A 224 -16.39 10.83 0.90
C GLY A 224 -17.18 11.71 1.86
N ARG A 225 -16.67 12.90 2.17
CA ARG A 225 -17.29 13.80 3.15
C ARG A 225 -18.53 14.52 2.63
N TRP A 226 -18.58 14.85 1.33
CA TRP A 226 -19.63 15.70 0.76
C TRP A 226 -20.64 14.90 -0.07
N LEU A 227 -20.20 13.83 -0.73
CA LEU A 227 -21.02 13.02 -1.64
C LEU A 227 -21.37 11.64 -1.04
N GLY A 228 -20.77 11.25 0.09
CA GLY A 228 -21.09 10.01 0.80
C GLY A 228 -20.33 8.78 0.32
N ALA A 229 -20.64 7.61 0.92
CA ALA A 229 -19.92 6.36 0.67
C ALA A 229 -20.11 5.83 -0.75
N ASP A 230 -21.33 5.89 -1.32
CA ASP A 230 -21.59 5.38 -2.67
C ASP A 230 -20.73 6.08 -3.74
N ALA A 231 -20.73 7.42 -3.71
CA ALA A 231 -19.90 8.23 -4.60
C ALA A 231 -18.40 7.97 -4.37
N LEU A 232 -17.98 7.78 -3.11
CA LEU A 232 -16.59 7.43 -2.79
C LEU A 232 -16.21 6.03 -3.30
N GLY A 233 -17.12 5.06 -3.26
CA GLY A 233 -16.88 3.72 -3.79
C GLY A 233 -16.64 3.75 -5.29
N LEU A 234 -17.53 4.44 -6.03
CA LEU A 234 -17.40 4.65 -7.48
C LEU A 234 -16.12 5.43 -7.81
N TYR A 235 -15.89 6.55 -7.14
CA TYR A 235 -14.71 7.38 -7.35
C TYR A 235 -13.42 6.63 -7.01
N GLY A 236 -13.41 5.87 -5.92
CA GLY A 236 -12.28 5.07 -5.48
C GLY A 236 -11.91 4.01 -6.51
N LEU A 237 -12.89 3.30 -7.07
CA LEU A 237 -12.64 2.31 -8.10
C LEU A 237 -12.13 2.97 -9.39
N SER A 238 -12.79 4.03 -9.86
CA SER A 238 -12.37 4.79 -11.05
C SER A 238 -10.94 5.32 -10.89
N SER A 239 -10.64 5.95 -9.75
CA SER A 239 -9.30 6.47 -9.44
C SER A 239 -8.24 5.36 -9.38
N GLN A 240 -8.57 4.18 -8.84
CA GLN A 240 -7.67 3.02 -8.83
C GLN A 240 -7.37 2.52 -10.25
N LEU A 241 -8.40 2.41 -11.11
CA LEU A 241 -8.24 2.01 -12.50
C LEU A 241 -7.41 3.04 -13.30
N MET A 242 -7.63 4.33 -13.06
CA MET A 242 -6.88 5.41 -13.72
C MET A 242 -5.41 5.47 -13.31
N THR A 243 -5.10 5.24 -12.02
CA THR A 243 -3.74 5.43 -11.50
C THR A 243 -2.84 4.21 -11.69
N THR A 244 -3.41 2.99 -11.73
CA THR A 244 -2.63 1.75 -11.80
C THR A 244 -1.68 1.70 -13.02
N PRO A 245 -2.11 2.01 -14.26
CA PRO A 245 -1.21 2.00 -15.42
C PRO A 245 -0.07 3.00 -15.27
N ALA A 246 -0.36 4.22 -14.80
CA ALA A 246 0.64 5.26 -14.58
C ALA A 246 1.68 4.84 -13.54
N VAL A 247 1.26 4.17 -12.46
CA VAL A 247 2.17 3.64 -11.43
C VAL A 247 3.08 2.55 -11.99
N ILE A 248 2.54 1.60 -12.77
CA ILE A 248 3.34 0.52 -13.36
C ILE A 248 4.41 1.11 -14.29
N VAL A 249 4.02 2.03 -15.17
CA VAL A 249 4.95 2.70 -16.08
C VAL A 249 6.01 3.49 -15.30
N GLY A 250 5.59 4.27 -14.29
CA GLY A 250 6.49 5.02 -13.42
C GLY A 250 7.53 4.14 -12.73
N GLN A 251 7.11 2.99 -12.18
CA GLN A 251 8.03 2.06 -11.52
C GLN A 251 9.06 1.44 -12.48
N VAL A 252 8.68 1.16 -13.73
CA VAL A 252 9.62 0.66 -14.75
C VAL A 252 10.63 1.75 -15.11
N LEU A 253 10.15 2.99 -15.25
CA LEU A 253 10.98 4.14 -15.56
C LEU A 253 11.96 4.44 -14.43
N ASP A 254 11.51 4.50 -13.17
CA ASP A 254 12.39 4.75 -12.02
C ASP A 254 13.55 3.75 -11.98
N ARG A 255 13.32 2.48 -12.35
CA ARG A 255 14.36 1.44 -12.37
C ARG A 255 15.39 1.59 -13.48
N VAL A 256 15.05 2.24 -14.59
CA VAL A 256 15.95 2.42 -15.74
C VAL A 256 16.58 3.80 -15.72
N LEU A 257 15.79 4.82 -15.38
CA LEU A 257 16.20 6.22 -15.36
C LEU A 257 17.13 6.51 -14.20
N PHE A 258 16.84 5.98 -13.01
CA PHE A 258 17.66 6.28 -11.83
C PHE A 258 19.13 5.83 -12.01
N PRO A 259 19.44 4.59 -12.45
CA PRO A 259 20.83 4.20 -12.71
C PRO A 259 21.47 5.00 -13.85
N THR A 260 20.71 5.27 -14.92
CA THR A 260 21.22 6.00 -16.09
C THR A 260 21.57 7.44 -15.74
N MET A 261 20.76 8.10 -14.90
CA MET A 261 21.01 9.46 -14.43
C MET A 261 22.17 9.51 -13.42
N ALA A 262 22.28 8.52 -12.53
CA ALA A 262 23.39 8.44 -11.58
C ALA A 262 24.76 8.34 -12.28
N LEU A 263 24.84 7.61 -13.41
CA LEU A 263 26.08 7.49 -14.20
C LEU A 263 26.53 8.80 -14.86
N VAL A 264 25.63 9.77 -15.05
CA VAL A 264 25.93 11.07 -15.70
C VAL A 264 25.64 12.27 -14.79
N GLN A 265 25.52 12.05 -13.47
CA GLN A 265 25.09 13.08 -12.52
C GLN A 265 26.03 14.30 -12.47
N GLU A 266 27.33 14.10 -12.71
CA GLU A 266 28.33 15.17 -12.72
C GLU A 266 28.37 15.96 -14.04
N GLN A 267 27.58 15.55 -15.05
CA GLN A 267 27.56 16.14 -16.38
C GLN A 267 26.18 16.75 -16.68
N PRO A 268 25.89 18.00 -16.23
CA PRO A 268 24.54 18.57 -16.25
C PRO A 268 23.92 18.60 -17.66
N ALA A 269 24.71 18.81 -18.71
CA ALA A 269 24.22 18.79 -20.08
C ALA A 269 23.77 17.38 -20.55
N ARG A 270 24.48 16.32 -20.13
CA ARG A 270 24.11 14.93 -20.43
C ARG A 270 22.95 14.47 -19.56
N LEU A 271 22.92 14.86 -18.30
CA LEU A 271 21.80 14.64 -17.40
C LEU A 271 20.51 15.26 -17.95
N ALA A 272 20.54 16.52 -18.38
CA ALA A 272 19.39 17.20 -18.97
C ALA A 272 18.92 16.56 -20.28
N ARG A 273 19.83 15.96 -21.06
CA ARG A 273 19.50 15.23 -22.29
C ARG A 273 18.86 13.88 -21.96
N ALA A 274 19.44 13.13 -21.03
CA ALA A 274 18.88 11.87 -20.53
C ALA A 274 17.48 12.08 -19.93
N TYR A 275 17.29 13.13 -19.13
CA TYR A 275 15.98 13.51 -18.59
C TYR A 275 14.97 13.85 -19.69
N ARG A 276 15.34 14.67 -20.68
CA ARG A 276 14.45 15.00 -21.80
C ARG A 276 14.09 13.78 -22.65
N SER A 277 15.06 12.92 -22.97
CA SER A 277 14.80 11.68 -23.71
C SER A 277 13.90 10.72 -22.93
N ALA A 278 14.08 10.64 -21.61
CA ALA A 278 13.23 9.87 -20.73
C ALA A 278 11.79 10.38 -20.75
N VAL A 279 11.58 11.68 -20.49
CA VAL A 279 10.26 12.31 -20.51
C VAL A 279 9.60 12.17 -21.88
N ALA A 280 10.35 12.33 -22.96
CA ALA A 280 9.85 12.14 -24.32
C ALA A 280 9.41 10.69 -24.57
N GLY A 281 10.21 9.70 -24.16
CA GLY A 281 9.83 8.29 -24.25
C GLY A 281 8.60 7.94 -23.41
N CYS A 282 8.47 8.54 -22.23
CA CYS A 282 7.27 8.42 -21.39
C CYS A 282 6.06 8.99 -22.10
N ALA A 283 6.15 10.21 -22.63
CA ALA A 283 5.06 10.86 -23.35
C ALA A 283 4.64 10.04 -24.57
N LEU A 284 5.61 9.49 -25.32
CA LEU A 284 5.36 8.68 -26.51
C LEU A 284 4.62 7.37 -26.21
N LEU A 285 4.74 6.83 -25.00
CA LEU A 285 4.03 5.63 -24.56
C LEU A 285 2.71 5.96 -23.85
N VAL A 286 2.75 6.89 -22.91
CA VAL A 286 1.62 7.20 -22.01
C VAL A 286 0.52 7.96 -22.71
N LEU A 287 0.84 8.91 -23.59
CA LEU A 287 -0.18 9.67 -24.33
C LEU A 287 -1.05 8.79 -25.23
N PRO A 288 -0.49 7.97 -26.15
CA PRO A 288 -1.32 7.10 -26.98
C PRO A 288 -2.06 6.03 -26.15
N ALA A 289 -1.43 5.47 -25.12
CA ALA A 289 -2.12 4.55 -24.21
C ALA A 289 -3.33 5.22 -23.54
N SER A 290 -3.19 6.49 -23.12
CA SER A 290 -4.29 7.26 -22.53
C SER A 290 -5.41 7.51 -23.52
N VAL A 291 -5.09 7.78 -24.79
CA VAL A 291 -6.09 7.93 -25.87
C VAL A 291 -6.85 6.62 -26.10
N VAL A 292 -6.15 5.48 -26.15
CA VAL A 292 -6.80 4.17 -26.30
C VAL A 292 -7.74 3.88 -25.13
N VAL A 293 -7.28 4.14 -23.89
CA VAL A 293 -8.12 3.97 -22.69
C VAL A 293 -9.32 4.90 -22.72
N ALA A 294 -9.17 6.15 -23.17
CA ALA A 294 -10.28 7.10 -23.28
C ALA A 294 -11.33 6.66 -24.31
N ILE A 295 -10.91 6.08 -25.44
CA ILE A 295 -11.82 5.57 -26.48
C ILE A 295 -12.57 4.33 -25.98
N VAL A 296 -11.88 3.40 -25.32
CA VAL A 296 -12.45 2.13 -24.84
C VAL A 296 -13.10 2.28 -23.44
N ALA A 297 -13.10 3.50 -22.88
CA ALA A 297 -13.61 3.75 -21.53
C ALA A 297 -15.07 3.28 -21.33
N PRO A 298 -16.01 3.51 -22.26
CA PRO A 298 -17.40 3.06 -22.10
C PRO A 298 -17.51 1.54 -21.97
N GLU A 299 -16.78 0.80 -22.80
CA GLU A 299 -16.75 -0.67 -22.78
C GLU A 299 -15.99 -1.18 -21.56
N LEU A 300 -14.86 -0.55 -21.20
CA LEU A 300 -14.09 -0.86 -20.01
C LEU A 300 -14.94 -0.72 -18.76
N VAL A 301 -15.65 0.40 -18.60
CA VAL A 301 -16.56 0.63 -17.47
C VAL A 301 -17.68 -0.39 -17.47
N ALA A 302 -18.35 -0.62 -18.61
CA ALA A 302 -19.45 -1.58 -18.69
C ALA A 302 -19.02 -3.03 -18.39
N VAL A 303 -17.82 -3.42 -18.82
CA VAL A 303 -17.25 -4.75 -18.54
C VAL A 303 -16.77 -4.83 -17.10
N ILE A 304 -16.04 -3.83 -16.59
CA ILE A 304 -15.39 -3.89 -15.28
C ILE A 304 -16.41 -3.73 -14.14
N LEU A 305 -17.21 -2.67 -14.20
CA LEU A 305 -18.17 -2.29 -13.16
C LEU A 305 -19.54 -2.96 -13.32
N GLY A 306 -19.81 -3.54 -14.49
CA GLY A 306 -21.12 -4.12 -14.83
C GLY A 306 -22.10 -3.08 -15.36
N ARG A 307 -23.05 -3.52 -16.19
CA ARG A 307 -24.00 -2.65 -16.91
C ARG A 307 -24.89 -1.77 -16.01
N GLY A 308 -25.01 -2.08 -14.71
CA GLY A 308 -25.81 -1.31 -13.75
C GLY A 308 -25.18 0.01 -13.29
N VAL A 309 -23.85 0.19 -13.44
CA VAL A 309 -23.13 1.40 -12.98
C VAL A 309 -23.05 2.48 -14.09
N VAL A 310 -23.43 2.13 -15.32
CA VAL A 310 -23.36 3.01 -16.50
C VAL A 310 -24.28 4.23 -16.40
N GLY A 311 -25.28 4.22 -15.50
CA GLY A 311 -26.16 5.37 -15.28
C GLY A 311 -25.60 6.46 -14.36
N VAL A 312 -24.44 6.28 -13.74
CA VAL A 312 -23.88 7.19 -12.72
C VAL A 312 -22.53 7.83 -13.14
N VAL A 313 -21.93 7.37 -14.25
CA VAL A 313 -20.68 7.92 -14.81
C VAL A 313 -20.96 8.76 -16.04
#